data_AF-A0A966SVH2-F1
#
_entry.id   AF-A0A966SVH2-F1
#
_cell.length_a   1.000
_cell.length_b   1.000
_cell.length_c   1.000
_cell.angle_alpha   90.00
_cell.angle_beta   90.00
_cell.angle_gamma   90.00
#
_symmetry.space_group_name_H-M   'P 1'
#
loop_
_entity.id
_entity.type
_entity.pdbx_description
1 polymer ?
#
loop_
_entity_poly.entity_id
_entity_poly.type
_entity_poly.pdbx_seq_one_letter_code
_entity_poly.pdbx_strand_id
1 'polypeptide(L)' 'MKIDRIETFLAHVGRRNLCFVKVSTDEGLHGIGEAYSVGPDLATVAAIDDFA' A
#
# COMPACT_ATOMS: atom_id res chain seq x y z
N MET A 1 15.71 4.03 13.49
CA MET A 1 14.94 3.68 12.29
C MET A 1 13.87 2.70 12.68
N LYS A 2 12.62 3.15 12.65
CA LYS A 2 11.41 2.36 12.85
C LYS A 2 10.33 2.79 11.85
N ILE A 3 9.46 1.86 11.47
CA ILE A 3 8.27 2.19 10.68
C ILE A 3 7.29 2.95 11.58
N ASP A 4 6.73 4.05 11.10
CA ASP A 4 5.78 4.90 11.84
C ASP A 4 4.44 5.10 11.14
N ARG A 5 4.34 4.76 9.85
CA ARG A 5 3.11 4.85 9.07
C ARG A 5 3.11 3.93 7.87
N ILE A 6 1.97 3.28 7.63
CA ILE A 6 1.66 2.54 6.40
C ILE A 6 0.44 3.20 5.73
N GLU A 7 0.53 3.49 4.43
CA GLU A 7 -0.55 4.12 3.65
C GLU A 7 -0.78 3.32 2.35
N THR A 8 -2.04 3.01 2.04
CA THR A 8 -2.42 2.33 0.79
C THR A 8 -3.02 3.29 -0.22
N PHE A 9 -2.63 3.17 -1.49
CA PHE A 9 -3.16 3.94 -2.60
C PHE A 9 -3.64 3.00 -3.70
N LEU A 10 -4.96 2.98 -3.94
CA LEU A 10 -5.54 2.30 -5.09
C LEU A 10 -5.62 3.25 -6.28
N ALA A 11 -4.83 2.97 -7.32
CA ALA A 11 -4.81 3.73 -8.55
C ALA A 11 -5.44 2.93 -9.69
N HIS A 12 -6.51 3.44 -10.29
CA HIS A 12 -7.11 2.83 -11.47
C HIS A 12 -6.37 3.25 -12.74
N VAL A 13 -5.74 2.30 -13.45
CA VAL A 13 -4.93 2.56 -14.66
C VAL A 13 -5.61 2.06 -15.94
N GLY A 14 -6.92 2.26 -16.01
CA GLY A 14 -7.77 1.94 -17.16
C GLY A 14 -8.26 0.49 -17.19
N ARG A 15 -7.36 -0.50 -17.22
CA ARG A 15 -7.74 -1.92 -17.32
C ARG A 15 -7.78 -2.69 -16.00
N ARG A 16 -7.07 -2.18 -14.99
CA ARG A 16 -6.90 -2.79 -13.66
C ARG A 16 -6.62 -1.71 -12.64
N ASN A 17 -6.75 -2.06 -11.37
CA ASN A 17 -6.18 -1.23 -10.32
C ASN A 17 -4.71 -1.64 -10.09
N LEU A 18 -3.96 -0.72 -9.51
CA LEU A 18 -2.66 -0.95 -8.90
C LEU A 18 -2.78 -0.57 -7.43
N CYS A 19 -2.33 -1.47 -6.55
CA CYS A 19 -2.32 -1.24 -5.12
C CYS A 19 -0.90 -0.84 -4.70
N PHE A 20 -0.67 0.45 -4.49
CA PHE A 20 0.59 0.94 -3.96
C PHE A 20 0.54 1.01 -2.45
N VAL A 21 1.65 0.67 -1.80
CA VAL A 21 1.83 0.77 -0.36
C VAL A 21 3.02 1.67 -0.11
N LYS A 22 2.80 2.73 0.68
CA LYS A 22 3.87 3.59 1.19
C LYS A 22 4.14 3.22 2.64
N VAL A 23 5.41 2.97 2.93
CA VAL A 23 5.90 2.75 4.30
C VAL A 23 6.81 3.92 4.65
N SER A 24 6.52 4.59 5.76
CA SER A 24 7.29 5.72 6.27
C SER A 24 8.02 5.34 7.56
N THR A 25 9.15 6.01 7.83
CA THR A 25 9.91 5.85 9.07
C THR A 25 9.94 7.11 9.91
N ASP A 26 10.23 6.93 11.20
CA ASP A 26 10.49 7.98 12.19
C ASP A 26 11.70 8.89 11.85
N GLU A 27 12.47 8.54 10.83
CA GLU A 27 13.61 9.31 10.32
C GLU A 27 13.30 10.04 9.00
N GLY A 28 12.04 10.01 8.53
CA GLY A 28 11.59 10.70 7.32
C GLY A 28 11.94 9.98 6.00
N LEU A 29 12.31 8.70 6.06
CA LEU A 29 12.52 7.88 4.86
C LEU A 29 11.20 7.23 4.43
N HIS A 30 11.08 6.98 3.11
CA HIS A 30 9.90 6.36 2.54
C HIS A 30 10.27 5.26 1.54
N GLY A 31 9.55 4.14 1.62
CA GLY A 31 9.56 3.09 0.60
C GLY A 31 8.19 2.97 -0.06
N ILE A 32 8.18 2.65 -1.36
CA ILE A 32 6.96 2.36 -2.13
C ILE A 32 7.06 0.93 -2.67
N GLY A 33 6.01 0.14 -2.46
CA GLY A 33 5.83 -1.18 -3.08
C GLY A 33 4.50 -1.27 -3.84
N GLU A 34 4.44 -2.13 -4.86
CA GLU A 34 3.19 -2.51 -5.52
C GLU A 34 2.78 -3.93 -5.07
N ALA A 35 1.56 -4.06 -4.54
CA ALA A 35 0.92 -5.36 -4.41
C ALA A 35 0.18 -5.68 -5.71
N TYR A 36 0.47 -6.85 -6.29
CA TYR A 36 -0.13 -7.26 -7.55
C TYR A 36 -1.66 -7.35 -7.45
N SER A 37 -2.37 -6.73 -8.39
CA SER A 37 -3.83 -6.78 -8.45
C SER A 37 -4.33 -8.10 -9.01
N VAL A 38 -4.99 -8.89 -8.16
CA VAL A 38 -5.70 -10.12 -8.54
C VAL A 38 -7.21 -9.90 -8.76
N GLY A 39 -7.70 -8.66 -8.59
CA GLY A 39 -9.09 -8.27 -8.84
C GLY A 39 -9.81 -7.70 -7.61
N PRO A 40 -10.03 -8.47 -6.53
CA PRO A 40 -10.65 -7.98 -5.31
C PRO A 40 -9.68 -7.12 -4.48
N ASP A 41 -9.19 -6.02 -5.05
CA ASP A 41 -8.06 -5.24 -4.49
C ASP A 41 -8.38 -4.59 -3.13
N LEU A 42 -9.66 -4.38 -2.81
CA LEU A 42 -10.09 -3.92 -1.48
C LEU A 42 -9.78 -4.94 -0.38
N ALA A 43 -9.73 -6.24 -0.70
CA ALA A 43 -9.32 -7.26 0.27
C ALA A 43 -7.83 -7.13 0.61
N THR A 44 -6.98 -6.79 -0.37
CA THR A 44 -5.57 -6.50 -0.13
C THR A 44 -5.40 -5.25 0.72
N VAL A 45 -6.18 -4.19 0.47
CA VAL A 45 -6.18 -2.98 1.31
C VAL A 45 -6.57 -3.32 2.75
N ALA A 46 -7.67 -4.05 2.95
CA ALA A 46 -8.12 -4.45 4.29
C ALA A 46 -7.09 -5.32 5.02
N ALA A 47 -6.42 -6.23 4.31
CA ALA A 47 -5.37 -7.06 4.89
C ALA A 47 -4.14 -6.24 5.29
N ILE A 48 -3.82 -5.15 4.58
CA ILE A 48 -2.72 -4.26 4.98
C ILE A 48 -3.13 -3.42 6.19
N ASP A 49 -4.35 -2.89 6.20
CA ASP A 49 -4.91 -2.04 7.27
C ASP A 49 -4.94 -2.76 8.63
N ASP A 50 -5.16 -4.08 8.65
CA ASP A 50 -5.12 -4.91 9.87
C ASP A 50 -3.74 -4.91 10.58
N PHE A 51 -2.65 -4.61 9.85
CA PHE A 51 -1.28 -4.57 10.39
C PHE A 51 -0.65 -3.17 10.35
N ALA A 52 -1.38 -2.15 9.88
CA ALA A 52 -0.89 -0.80 9.62
C ALA A 52 -0.73 0.06 10.88
#